data_AF-A0A343JAW1-F1
#
_entry.id   AF-A0A343JAW1-F1
#
_cell.length_a   1.000
_cell.length_b   1.000
_cell.length_c   1.000
_cell.angle_alpha   90.00
_cell.angle_beta   90.00
_cell.angle_gamma   90.00
#
_symmetry.space_group_name_H-M   'P 1'
#
loop_
_entity.id
_entity.type
_entity.pdbx_description
1 polymer ?
#
loop_
_entity_poly.entity_id
_entity_poly.type
_entity_poly.pdbx_seq_one_letter_code
_entity_poly.pdbx_strand_id
1 'polypeptide(L)'
;MKKIKLLANKRDNNSLALLAGNMASLYESGISFLIIMDLLIELPIKKNYKESLIKIKEEIKSGRSLEEAFSSYKDLYPEFFVGMISVGEKSGNLIKVLRGIERYYKKINYIRETIINALSYPIILLISILILVLVNFYYSSKFI
;
A
#
# COMPACT_ATOMS: atom_id res chain seq x y z
N MET A 1 -20.84 -0.70 13.26
CA MET A 1 -19.40 -1.01 13.49
C MET A 1 -18.66 -1.62 12.29
N LYS A 2 -19.28 -2.38 11.36
CA LYS A 2 -18.58 -2.95 10.17
C LYS A 2 -18.02 -1.91 9.17
N LYS A 3 -18.71 -0.76 8.95
CA LYS A 3 -18.26 0.29 8.01
C LYS A 3 -16.94 0.98 8.40
N ILE A 4 -16.63 1.10 9.69
CA ILE A 4 -15.38 1.74 10.17
C ILE A 4 -14.18 0.80 9.94
N LYS A 5 -14.37 -0.52 10.08
CA LYS A 5 -13.33 -1.52 9.73
C LYS A 5 -12.99 -1.54 8.24
N LEU A 6 -13.95 -1.27 7.35
CA LEU A 6 -13.71 -1.21 5.90
C LEU A 6 -12.79 -0.03 5.50
N LEU A 7 -12.85 1.09 6.22
CA LEU A 7 -11.96 2.23 5.99
C LEU A 7 -10.56 2.01 6.59
N ALA A 8 -10.48 1.28 7.71
CA ALA A 8 -9.22 0.92 8.36
C ALA A 8 -8.41 -0.12 7.56
N ASN A 9 -9.09 -1.01 6.83
CA ASN A 9 -8.45 -2.07 6.03
C ASN A 9 -8.21 -1.65 4.57
N LYS A 10 -7.77 -0.41 4.36
CA LYS A 10 -7.50 0.11 3.01
C LYS A 10 -6.08 -0.26 2.59
N ARG A 11 -6.00 -1.08 1.54
CA ARG A 11 -4.79 -1.38 0.75
C ARG A 11 -3.94 -0.14 0.59
N ASP A 12 -2.66 -0.28 0.92
CA ASP A 12 -1.70 0.81 0.81
C ASP A 12 -0.56 0.42 -0.11
N ASN A 13 -0.56 0.98 -1.32
CA ASN A 13 0.46 0.72 -2.33
C ASN A 13 1.85 1.12 -1.82
N ASN A 14 1.97 2.15 -0.98
CA ASN A 14 3.25 2.56 -0.41
C ASN A 14 3.78 1.52 0.57
N SER A 15 2.93 1.01 1.49
CA SER A 15 3.30 -0.10 2.37
C SER A 15 3.70 -1.34 1.56
N LEU A 16 2.93 -1.72 0.52
CA LEU A 16 3.26 -2.89 -0.32
C LEU A 16 4.61 -2.73 -1.05
N ALA A 17 4.88 -1.54 -1.59
CA ALA A 17 6.15 -1.22 -2.22
C ALA A 17 7.31 -1.27 -1.21
N LEU A 18 7.12 -0.68 -0.03
CA LEU A 18 8.14 -0.62 1.03
C LEU A 18 8.46 -2.03 1.54
N LEU A 19 7.44 -2.85 1.78
CA LEU A 19 7.61 -4.24 2.22
C LEU A 19 8.38 -5.05 1.17
N ALA A 20 7.96 -5.01 -0.10
CA ALA A 20 8.62 -5.73 -1.17
C ALA A 20 10.08 -5.29 -1.39
N GLY A 21 10.34 -3.98 -1.35
CA GLY A 21 11.69 -3.43 -1.52
C GLY A 21 12.63 -3.80 -0.38
N ASN A 22 12.16 -3.71 0.87
CA ASN A 22 12.98 -4.11 2.04
C ASN A 22 13.21 -5.62 2.07
N MET A 23 12.18 -6.44 1.78
CA MET A 23 12.36 -7.89 1.63
C MET A 23 13.42 -8.20 0.58
N ALA A 24 13.35 -7.56 -0.61
CA ALA A 24 14.33 -7.78 -1.67
C ALA A 24 15.75 -7.43 -1.21
N SER A 25 15.96 -6.22 -0.67
CA SER A 25 17.28 -5.75 -0.26
C SER A 25 17.89 -6.59 0.87
N LEU A 26 17.09 -6.96 1.87
CA LEU A 26 17.57 -7.75 3.01
C LEU A 26 17.85 -9.20 2.60
N TYR A 27 17.01 -9.77 1.74
CA TYR A 27 17.19 -11.14 1.24
C TYR A 27 18.40 -11.23 0.29
N GLU A 28 18.60 -10.20 -0.54
CA GLU A 28 19.80 -10.03 -1.36
C GLU A 28 21.08 -9.94 -0.52
N SER A 29 20.99 -9.40 0.71
CA SER A 29 22.09 -9.35 1.68
C SER A 29 22.34 -10.66 2.43
N GLY A 30 21.65 -11.75 2.06
CA GLY A 30 21.80 -13.07 2.68
C GLY A 30 21.13 -13.21 4.05
N ILE A 31 20.27 -12.26 4.45
CA ILE A 31 19.57 -12.32 5.74
C ILE A 31 18.47 -13.38 5.67
N SER A 32 18.40 -14.23 6.69
CA SER A 32 17.34 -15.24 6.81
C SER A 32 15.95 -14.61 6.76
N PHE A 33 15.03 -15.22 6.01
CA PHE A 33 13.69 -14.66 5.78
C PHE A 33 12.89 -14.41 7.08
N LEU A 34 13.08 -15.25 8.11
CA LEU A 34 12.43 -15.04 9.41
C LEU A 34 12.92 -13.76 10.11
N ILE A 35 14.21 -13.42 9.97
CA ILE A 35 14.79 -12.18 10.49
C ILE A 35 14.31 -10.99 9.67
N ILE A 36 14.19 -11.14 8.34
CA ILE A 36 13.62 -10.11 7.48
C ILE A 36 12.22 -9.74 7.97
N MET A 37 11.37 -10.73 8.25
CA MET A 37 10.01 -10.48 8.76
C MET A 37 10.00 -9.68 10.07
N ASP A 38 10.96 -9.92 10.97
CA ASP A 38 11.13 -9.09 12.18
C ASP A 38 11.46 -7.64 11.85
N LEU A 39 12.39 -7.42 10.93
CA LEU A 39 12.78 -6.08 10.49
C LEU A 39 11.63 -5.34 9.79
N LEU A 40 10.76 -6.06 9.06
CA LEU A 40 9.58 -5.45 8.42
C LEU A 40 8.55 -4.95 9.43
N ILE A 41 8.42 -5.57 10.60
CA ILE A 41 7.47 -5.17 11.65
C ILE A 41 7.87 -3.80 12.25
N GLU A 42 9.17 -3.51 12.29
CA GLU A 42 9.72 -2.25 12.78
C GLU A 42 9.53 -1.07 11.80
N LEU A 43 9.22 -1.34 10.53
CA LEU A 43 9.01 -0.29 9.54
C LEU A 43 7.86 0.67 9.91
N PRO A 44 7.90 1.94 9.45
CA PRO A 44 6.84 2.92 9.68
C PRO A 44 5.63 2.67 8.76
N ILE A 45 4.99 1.51 8.92
CA ILE A 45 3.78 1.09 8.20
C ILE A 45 2.56 1.08 9.11
N LYS A 46 1.37 0.98 8.50
CA LYS A 46 0.11 0.95 9.24
C LYS A 46 0.02 -0.26 10.19
N LYS A 47 -0.66 -0.07 11.32
CA LYS A 47 -0.83 -1.08 12.38
C LYS A 47 -1.36 -2.43 11.86
N ASN A 48 -2.33 -2.42 10.94
CA ASN A 48 -2.89 -3.64 10.35
C ASN A 48 -1.85 -4.47 9.57
N TYR A 49 -0.92 -3.82 8.86
CA TYR A 49 0.20 -4.53 8.21
C TYR A 49 1.13 -5.14 9.26
N LYS A 50 1.49 -4.40 10.32
CA LYS A 50 2.33 -4.93 11.41
C LYS A 50 1.71 -6.18 12.06
N GLU A 51 0.42 -6.11 12.42
CA GLU A 51 -0.33 -7.24 12.97
C GLU A 51 -0.34 -8.45 12.01
N SER A 52 -0.55 -8.20 10.72
CA SER A 52 -0.51 -9.28 9.72
C SER A 52 0.89 -9.90 9.58
N LEU A 53 1.96 -9.10 9.61
CA LEU A 53 3.34 -9.60 9.45
C LEU A 53 3.75 -10.50 10.62
N ILE A 54 3.33 -10.17 11.85
CA ILE A 54 3.55 -11.02 13.02
C ILE A 54 2.94 -12.41 12.78
N LYS A 55 1.70 -12.46 12.29
CA LYS A 55 1.00 -13.72 12.01
C LYS A 55 1.58 -14.47 10.81
N ILE A 56 1.91 -13.77 9.73
CA ILE A 56 2.57 -14.35 8.56
C ILE A 56 3.91 -14.97 8.97
N LYS A 57 4.68 -14.32 9.84
CA LYS A 57 5.93 -14.87 10.37
C LYS A 57 5.69 -16.17 11.15
N GLU A 58 4.66 -16.21 12.00
CA GLU A 58 4.28 -17.44 12.75
C GLU A 58 3.92 -18.58 11.80
N GLU A 59 3.17 -18.29 10.73
CA GLU A 59 2.78 -19.27 9.71
C GLU A 59 3.98 -19.80 8.90
N ILE A 60 4.90 -18.93 8.50
CA ILE A 60 6.12 -19.34 7.80
C ILE A 60 7.01 -20.18 8.73
N LYS A 61 7.11 -19.79 10.00
CA LYS A 61 7.86 -20.54 11.01
C LYS A 61 7.28 -21.94 11.24
N SER A 62 5.97 -22.13 11.09
CA SER A 62 5.33 -23.46 11.17
C SER A 62 5.42 -24.28 9.88
N GLY A 63 6.09 -23.75 8.85
CA GLY A 63 6.38 -24.46 7.60
C GLY A 63 5.40 -24.18 6.47
N ARG A 64 4.47 -23.22 6.62
CA ARG A 64 3.65 -22.77 5.50
C ARG A 64 4.49 -22.03 4.46
N SER A 65 4.10 -22.17 3.21
CA SER A 65 4.69 -21.40 2.11
C SER A 65 4.38 -19.90 2.24
N LEU A 66 5.18 -19.07 1.57
CA LEU A 66 4.92 -17.64 1.50
C LEU A 66 3.57 -17.36 0.84
N GLU A 67 3.23 -18.08 -0.22
CA GLU A 67 1.92 -17.98 -0.87
C GLU A 67 0.78 -18.18 0.13
N GLU A 68 0.81 -19.28 0.89
CA GLU A 68 -0.23 -19.60 1.88
C GLU A 68 -0.31 -18.53 2.96
N ALA A 69 0.83 -18.16 3.55
CA ALA A 69 0.87 -17.22 4.67
C ALA A 69 0.35 -15.83 4.27
N PHE A 70 0.77 -15.29 3.12
CA PHE A 70 0.26 -13.99 2.64
C PHE A 70 -1.19 -14.07 2.14
N SER A 71 -1.63 -15.23 1.63
CA SER A 71 -3.01 -15.42 1.15
C SER A 71 -4.07 -15.33 2.26
N SER A 72 -3.70 -15.58 3.51
CA SER A 72 -4.57 -15.40 4.69
C SER A 72 -5.02 -13.94 4.89
N TYR A 73 -4.36 -12.97 4.23
CA TYR A 73 -4.55 -11.53 4.42
C TYR A 73 -4.87 -10.78 3.11
N LYS A 74 -5.76 -11.32 2.26
CA LYS A 74 -6.10 -10.78 0.91
C LYS A 74 -6.58 -9.32 0.88
N ASP A 75 -7.09 -8.82 2.01
CA ASP A 75 -7.48 -7.41 2.13
C ASP A 75 -6.27 -6.48 2.10
N LEU A 76 -5.13 -6.93 2.63
CA LEU A 76 -3.88 -6.18 2.72
C LEU A 76 -2.94 -6.48 1.56
N TYR A 77 -2.89 -7.76 1.14
CA TYR A 77 -2.01 -8.26 0.09
C TYR A 77 -2.87 -8.72 -1.11
N PRO A 78 -2.97 -7.91 -2.17
CA PRO A 78 -3.78 -8.24 -3.34
C PRO A 78 -3.31 -9.52 -4.02
N GLU A 79 -4.19 -10.17 -4.80
CA GLU A 79 -3.89 -11.42 -5.51
C GLU A 79 -2.63 -11.32 -6.38
N PHE A 80 -2.41 -10.17 -7.02
CA PHE A 80 -1.17 -9.93 -7.77
C PHE A 80 0.09 -10.02 -6.89
N PHE A 81 0.05 -9.47 -5.67
CA PHE A 81 1.19 -9.53 -4.74
C PHE A 81 1.47 -10.98 -4.33
N VAL A 82 0.42 -11.71 -3.91
CA VAL A 82 0.51 -13.12 -3.50
C VAL A 82 0.98 -14.01 -4.64
N GLY A 83 0.39 -13.85 -5.83
CA GLY A 83 0.74 -14.63 -7.02
C GLY A 83 2.19 -14.39 -7.47
N MET A 84 2.66 -13.15 -7.39
CA MET A 84 4.07 -12.85 -7.67
C MET A 84 4.99 -13.53 -6.65
N ILE A 85 4.70 -13.43 -5.35
CA ILE A 85 5.46 -14.15 -4.31
C ILE A 85 5.51 -15.65 -4.60
N SER A 86 4.37 -16.27 -4.94
CA SER A 86 4.28 -17.68 -5.32
C SER A 86 5.22 -18.03 -6.49
N VAL A 87 5.25 -17.19 -7.54
CA VAL A 87 6.19 -17.35 -8.66
C VAL A 87 7.64 -17.25 -8.18
N GLY A 88 7.95 -16.30 -7.29
CA GLY A 88 9.30 -16.13 -6.74
C GLY A 88 9.76 -17.30 -5.88
N GLU A 89 8.86 -17.83 -5.04
CA GLU A 89 9.10 -19.00 -4.18
C GLU A 89 9.32 -20.26 -5.02
N LYS A 90 8.42 -20.56 -5.96
CA LYS A 90 8.49 -21.76 -6.82
C LYS A 90 9.67 -21.74 -7.79
N SER A 91 10.06 -20.56 -8.28
CA SER A 91 11.20 -20.40 -9.20
C SER A 91 12.55 -20.22 -8.49
N GLY A 92 12.57 -20.10 -7.16
CA GLY A 92 13.77 -19.76 -6.40
C GLY A 92 14.31 -18.35 -6.67
N ASN A 93 13.55 -17.49 -7.35
CA ASN A 93 13.99 -16.15 -7.75
C ASN A 93 13.18 -15.04 -7.05
N LEU A 94 13.08 -15.17 -5.73
CA LEU A 94 12.29 -14.27 -4.89
C LEU A 94 12.76 -12.81 -4.97
N ILE A 95 14.08 -12.56 -5.06
CA ILE A 95 14.65 -11.21 -5.17
C ILE A 95 14.11 -10.48 -6.41
N LYS A 96 14.20 -11.11 -7.59
CA LYS A 96 13.77 -10.49 -8.85
C LYS A 96 12.29 -10.16 -8.83
N VAL A 97 11.48 -11.06 -8.28
CA VAL A 97 10.03 -10.90 -8.15
C VAL A 97 9.70 -9.76 -7.18
N LEU A 98 10.29 -9.75 -5.98
CA LEU A 98 10.07 -8.70 -4.98
C LEU A 98 10.46 -7.32 -5.51
N ARG A 99 11.58 -7.19 -6.23
CA ARG A 99 11.93 -5.96 -6.94
C ARG A 99 10.90 -5.57 -8.00
N GLY A 100 10.31 -6.55 -8.69
CA GLY A 100 9.21 -6.34 -9.63
C GLY A 100 7.97 -5.78 -8.93
N ILE A 101 7.59 -6.37 -7.80
CA ILE A 101 6.48 -5.91 -6.96
C ILE A 101 6.73 -4.47 -6.46
N GLU A 102 7.92 -4.19 -5.94
CA GLU A 102 8.33 -2.85 -5.50
C GLU A 102 8.14 -1.82 -6.62
N ARG A 103 8.70 -2.08 -7.81
CA ARG A 103 8.58 -1.19 -8.98
C ARG A 103 7.12 -0.98 -9.40
N TYR A 104 6.33 -2.04 -9.41
CA TYR A 104 4.92 -1.98 -9.77
C TYR A 104 4.14 -1.06 -8.84
N TYR A 105 4.21 -1.28 -7.53
CA TYR A 105 3.46 -0.47 -6.57
C TYR A 105 3.99 0.96 -6.46
N LYS A 106 5.31 1.19 -6.59
CA LYS A 106 5.89 2.55 -6.74
C LYS A 106 5.32 3.25 -7.97
N LYS A 107 5.23 2.56 -9.11
CA LYS A 107 4.69 3.14 -10.34
C LYS A 107 3.21 3.50 -10.22
N ILE A 108 2.40 2.63 -9.60
CA ILE A 108 0.99 2.93 -9.33
C ILE A 108 0.86 4.16 -8.43
N ASN A 109 1.63 4.24 -7.35
CA ASN A 109 1.58 5.40 -6.47
C ASN A 109 2.01 6.67 -7.20
N TYR A 110 3.09 6.62 -7.98
CA TYR A 110 3.54 7.73 -8.81
C TYR A 110 2.47 8.21 -9.79
N ILE A 111 1.79 7.30 -10.50
CA ILE A 111 0.70 7.65 -11.42
C ILE A 111 -0.44 8.34 -10.65
N ARG A 112 -0.83 7.79 -9.50
CA ARG A 112 -1.89 8.35 -8.66
C ARG A 112 -1.54 9.77 -8.18
N GLU A 113 -0.35 9.97 -7.65
CA GLU A 113 0.13 11.29 -7.22
C GLU A 113 0.19 12.27 -8.39
N THR A 114 0.62 11.82 -9.57
CA THR A 114 0.64 12.64 -10.79
C THR A 114 -0.76 13.12 -11.16
N ILE A 115 -1.76 12.23 -11.13
CA ILE A 115 -3.16 12.57 -11.40
C ILE A 115 -3.69 13.56 -10.37
N ILE A 116 -3.44 13.30 -9.08
CA ILE A 116 -3.89 14.19 -8.00
C ILE A 116 -3.28 15.59 -8.19
N ASN A 117 -1.97 15.67 -8.43
CA ASN A 117 -1.26 16.92 -8.62
C ASN A 117 -1.75 17.69 -9.86
N ALA A 118 -2.03 17.00 -10.96
CA ALA A 118 -2.59 17.61 -12.17
C ALA A 118 -3.99 18.20 -11.93
N LEU A 119 -4.80 17.57 -11.08
CA LEU A 119 -6.15 18.02 -10.74
C LEU A 119 -6.19 19.06 -9.62
N SER A 120 -5.14 19.18 -8.80
CA SER A 120 -5.08 20.12 -7.68
C SER A 120 -5.35 21.56 -8.10
N TYR A 121 -4.71 22.05 -9.17
CA TYR A 121 -4.89 23.43 -9.63
C TYR A 121 -6.31 23.73 -10.15
N PRO A 122 -6.90 22.93 -11.07
CA PRO A 122 -8.28 23.10 -11.49
C PRO A 122 -9.31 23.09 -10.34
N ILE A 123 -9.13 22.20 -9.36
CA ILE A 123 -10.05 22.10 -8.21
C ILE A 123 -9.99 23.36 -7.34
N ILE A 124 -8.78 23.87 -7.05
CA ILE A 124 -8.61 25.11 -6.27
C ILE A 124 -9.30 26.27 -6.99
N LEU A 125 -9.08 26.41 -8.30
CA LEU A 125 -9.69 27.47 -9.10
C LEU A 125 -11.22 27.40 -9.07
N LEU A 126 -11.80 26.21 -9.26
CA LEU A 126 -13.24 26.00 -9.19
C LEU A 126 -13.83 26.38 -7.83
N ILE A 127 -13.16 26.02 -6.74
CA ILE A 127 -13.57 26.40 -5.38
C ILE A 127 -13.51 27.92 -5.20
N SER A 128 -12.46 28.58 -5.70
CA SER A 128 -12.35 30.05 -5.65
C SER A 128 -13.49 30.74 -6.40
N ILE A 129 -13.81 30.27 -7.61
CA ILE A 129 -14.93 30.82 -8.40
C ILE A 129 -16.26 30.60 -7.68
N LEU A 130 -16.49 29.41 -7.12
CA LEU A 130 -17.72 29.10 -6.38
C LEU A 130 -17.91 30.04 -5.18
N ILE A 131 -16.84 30.29 -4.42
CA ILE A 131 -16.87 31.24 -3.29
C ILE A 131 -17.22 32.64 -3.79
N LEU A 132 -16.59 33.11 -4.88
CA LEU A 132 -16.87 34.44 -5.45
C LEU A 132 -18.34 34.58 -5.89
N VAL A 133 -18.91 33.55 -6.53
CA VAL A 133 -20.31 33.55 -6.96
C VAL A 133 -21.25 33.58 -5.75
N LEU A 134 -20.99 32.76 -4.73
CA LEU A 134 -21.81 32.73 -3.50
C LEU A 134 -21.78 34.07 -2.76
N VAL A 135 -20.60 34.70 -2.67
CA VAL A 135 -20.44 36.02 -2.06
C VAL A 135 -21.24 37.07 -2.83
N ASN A 136 -21.08 37.13 -4.17
CA ASN A 136 -21.83 38.09 -5.00
C ASN A 136 -23.35 37.90 -4.89
N PHE A 137 -23.82 36.65 -4.92
CA PHE A 137 -25.24 36.33 -4.77
C PHE A 137 -25.78 36.79 -3.41
N TYR A 138 -25.03 36.55 -2.32
CA TYR A 138 -25.40 37.00 -0.98
C TYR A 138 -25.55 38.53 -0.89
N TYR A 139 -24.60 39.29 -1.45
CA TYR A 139 -24.69 40.75 -1.46
C TYR A 139 -25.84 41.27 -2.33
N SER A 140 -26.05 40.68 -3.52
CA SER A 140 -27.17 41.05 -4.40
C SER A 140 -28.52 40.80 -3.75
N SER A 141 -28.69 39.70 -3.02
CA SER A 141 -29.95 39.36 -2.33
C SER A 141 -30.25 40.25 -1.12
N LYS A 142 -29.26 40.96 -0.57
CA LYS A 142 -29.45 41.85 0.59
C LYS A 142 -29.82 43.29 0.19
N PHE A 143 -29.56 43.67 -1.07
CA PHE A 143 -29.82 45.01 -1.60
C PHE A 143 -31.12 45.10 -2.42
N ILE A 144 -31.82 43.98 -2.60
CA ILE A 144 -33.19 43.85 -3.14
C ILE A 144 -34.13 43.63 -1.97
#